data_AF-A0A3M1QBT1-F1
#
_entry.id   AF-A0A3M1QBT1-F1
#
_cell.length_a   1.000
_cell.length_b   1.000
_cell.length_c   1.000
_cell.angle_alpha   90.00
_cell.angle_beta   90.00
_cell.angle_gamma   90.00
#
_symmetry.space_group_name_H-M   'P 1'
#
loop_
_entity.id
_entity.type
_entity.pdbx_description
1 polymer ?
#
loop_
_entity_poly.entity_id
_entity_poly.type
_entity_poly.pdbx_seq_one_letter_code
_entity_poly.pdbx_strand_id
1 'polypeptide(L)'
;MNLTIPHQESYSRGELLLRTFFGWLYIGIPHGIVLAILGVVSAIITFIAFFAILFTGKYPQGMFDFQVNVLAWSMRVTARTTNLVDGYPPFAMEAPDDPVQLTVDYPETLSRGLLLLKVFFGWLYVAIPHGS
;
A
#
# COMPACT_ATOMS: atom_id res chain seq x y z
N MET A 1 8.72 -6.96 -5.75
CA MET A 1 7.95 -6.58 -4.54
C MET A 1 8.19 -7.61 -3.45
N ASN A 2 8.63 -7.14 -2.28
CA ASN A 2 8.81 -7.94 -1.07
C ASN A 2 8.17 -7.20 0.11
N LEU A 3 7.43 -7.91 0.94
CA LEU A 3 6.88 -7.40 2.20
C LEU A 3 7.56 -8.18 3.34
N THR A 4 8.38 -7.48 4.11
CA THR A 4 9.06 -8.05 5.27
C THR A 4 8.33 -7.64 6.54
N ILE A 5 7.92 -8.64 7.32
CA ILE A 5 7.28 -8.48 8.62
C ILE A 5 7.96 -9.49 9.57
N PRO A 6 8.62 -9.04 10.65
CA PRO A 6 9.25 -9.96 11.59
C PRO A 6 8.19 -10.77 12.35
N HIS A 7 8.45 -12.06 12.55
CA HIS A 7 7.62 -12.88 13.43
C HIS A 7 7.91 -12.51 14.88
N GLN A 8 6.92 -11.96 15.58
CA GLN A 8 7.07 -11.56 16.96
C GLN A 8 6.83 -12.75 17.91
N GLU A 9 7.83 -13.11 18.72
CA GLU A 9 7.76 -14.29 19.60
C GLU A 9 6.94 -14.07 20.89
N SER A 10 6.82 -12.82 21.33
CA SER A 10 6.07 -12.48 22.55
C SER A 10 5.12 -11.33 22.29
N TYR A 11 3.86 -11.54 22.65
CA TYR A 11 2.79 -10.56 22.56
C TYR A 11 2.36 -10.14 23.97
N SER A 12 2.15 -8.84 24.16
CA SER A 12 1.53 -8.34 25.38
C SER A 12 0.05 -8.70 25.39
N ARG A 13 -0.36 -9.59 26.30
CA ARG A 13 -1.74 -10.12 26.38
C ARG A 13 -2.78 -9.00 26.55
N GLY A 14 -2.47 -7.98 27.33
CA GLY A 14 -3.37 -6.84 27.55
C GLY A 14 -3.48 -5.94 26.33
N GLU A 15 -2.36 -5.69 25.65
CA GLU A 15 -2.33 -4.89 24.42
C GLU A 15 -3.08 -5.59 23.29
N LEU A 16 -2.90 -6.91 23.15
CA LEU A 16 -3.63 -7.73 22.19
C LEU A 16 -5.15 -7.60 22.35
N LEU A 17 -5.65 -7.70 23.60
CA LEU A 17 -7.07 -7.55 23.88
C LEU A 17 -7.54 -6.12 23.57
N LEU A 18 -6.79 -5.10 24.02
CA LEU A 18 -7.12 -3.71 23.74
C LEU A 18 -7.24 -3.45 22.23
N ARG A 19 -6.31 -3.96 21.43
CA ARG A 19 -6.33 -3.85 19.97
C ARG A 19 -7.48 -4.61 19.33
N THR A 20 -7.72 -5.84 19.77
CA THR A 20 -8.77 -6.67 19.21
C THR A 20 -10.15 -6.04 19.42
N PHE A 21 -10.40 -5.46 20.59
CA PHE A 21 -11.70 -4.86 20.91
C PHE A 21 -11.82 -3.38 20.53
N PHE A 22 -10.75 -2.60 20.69
CA PHE A 22 -10.76 -1.13 20.52
C PHE A 22 -9.81 -0.62 19.45
N GLY A 23 -8.94 -1.46 18.88
CA GLY A 23 -7.96 -1.06 17.85
C GLY A 23 -8.59 -0.46 16.61
N TRP A 24 -9.75 -0.97 16.20
CA TRP A 24 -10.53 -0.37 15.10
C TRP A 24 -10.93 1.09 15.38
N LEU A 25 -11.12 1.45 16.66
CA LEU A 25 -11.51 2.79 17.09
C LEU A 25 -10.29 3.74 17.16
N TYR A 26 -9.21 3.38 17.85
CA TYR A 26 -8.07 4.29 18.09
C TYR A 26 -6.93 4.19 17.06
N ILE A 27 -6.83 3.08 16.31
CA ILE A 27 -5.93 2.95 15.14
C ILE A 27 -6.75 3.14 13.86
N GLY A 28 -7.85 2.39 13.73
CA GLY A 28 -8.62 2.34 12.49
C GLY A 28 -9.22 3.69 12.10
N ILE A 29 -9.88 4.43 13.01
CA ILE A 29 -10.50 5.72 12.65
C ILE A 29 -9.44 6.79 12.30
N PRO A 30 -8.44 7.06 13.16
CA PRO A 30 -7.46 8.12 12.87
C PRO A 30 -6.66 7.85 11.59
N HIS A 31 -6.14 6.63 11.41
CA HIS A 31 -5.41 6.27 10.20
C HIS A 31 -6.33 6.14 8.99
N GLY A 32 -7.55 5.64 9.18
CA GLY A 32 -8.54 5.49 8.12
C GLY A 32 -8.90 6.83 7.46
N ILE A 33 -9.07 7.90 8.25
CA ILE A 33 -9.33 9.24 7.71
C ILE A 33 -8.14 9.74 6.88
N VAL A 34 -6.92 9.60 7.39
CA VAL A 34 -5.70 10.04 6.68
C VAL A 34 -5.49 9.22 5.40
N LEU A 35 -5.64 7.90 5.47
CA LEU A 35 -5.52 7.00 4.32
C LEU A 35 -6.63 7.23 3.30
N ALA A 36 -7.84 7.62 3.70
CA ALA A 36 -8.90 7.99 2.76
C ALA A 36 -8.53 9.24 1.96
N ILE A 37 -8.00 10.27 2.62
CA ILE A 37 -7.51 11.49 1.96
C ILE A 37 -6.34 11.15 1.02
N LEU A 38 -5.35 10.41 1.51
CA LEU A 38 -4.22 9.95 0.70
C LEU A 38 -4.68 9.06 -0.46
N GLY A 39 -5.74 8.29 -0.29
CA GLY A 39 -6.36 7.47 -1.34
C GLY A 39 -6.94 8.31 -2.48
N VAL A 40 -7.59 9.43 -2.16
CA VAL A 40 -8.06 10.39 -3.18
C VAL A 40 -6.87 11.00 -3.91
N VAL A 41 -5.83 11.43 -3.18
CA VAL A 41 -4.60 11.98 -3.79
C VAL A 41 -3.90 10.94 -4.68
N SER A 42 -3.83 9.69 -4.21
CA SER A 42 -3.28 8.54 -4.94
C SER A 42 -4.06 8.26 -6.23
N ALA A 43 -5.39 8.35 -6.21
CA ALA A 43 -6.20 8.21 -7.41
C ALA A 43 -5.90 9.30 -8.45
N ILE A 44 -5.77 10.55 -8.00
CA ILE A 44 -5.39 11.68 -8.87
C ILE A 44 -3.99 11.48 -9.44
N ILE A 45 -3.01 11.11 -8.61
CA ILE A 45 -1.63 10.86 -9.05
C ILE A 45 -1.59 9.70 -10.04
N THR A 46 -2.33 8.62 -9.79
CA THR A 46 -2.42 7.47 -10.71
C THR A 46 -2.98 7.89 -12.07
N PHE A 47 -4.02 8.73 -12.07
CA PHE A 47 -4.58 9.28 -13.30
C PHE A 47 -3.57 10.13 -14.06
N ILE A 48 -2.83 11.01 -13.38
CA ILE A 48 -1.77 11.83 -14.00
C ILE A 48 -0.63 10.93 -14.51
N ALA A 49 -0.19 9.96 -13.72
CA ALA A 49 0.86 9.01 -14.06
C ALA A 49 0.50 8.20 -15.31
N PHE A 50 -0.77 7.81 -15.49
CA PHE A 50 -1.23 7.15 -16.70
C PHE A 50 -0.91 7.97 -17.97
N PHE A 51 -1.25 9.26 -17.98
CA PHE A 51 -0.90 10.13 -19.12
C PHE A 51 0.61 10.35 -19.23
N ALA A 52 1.30 10.55 -18.10
CA ALA A 52 2.75 10.70 -18.10
C ALA A 52 3.45 9.50 -18.75
N ILE A 53 3.03 8.27 -18.43
CA ILE A 53 3.55 7.03 -19.02
C ILE A 53 3.18 6.94 -20.51
N LEU A 54 1.97 7.35 -20.89
CA LEU A 54 1.56 7.32 -22.30
C LEU A 54 2.47 8.19 -23.17
N PHE A 55 2.82 9.39 -22.71
CA PHE A 55 3.66 10.33 -23.45
C PHE A 55 5.16 10.03 -23.31
N THR A 56 5.63 9.72 -22.11
CA THR A 56 7.07 9.57 -21.81
C THR A 56 7.54 8.12 -21.91
N GLY A 57 6.66 7.13 -21.77
CA GLY A 57 7.01 5.70 -21.65
C GLY A 57 7.63 5.32 -20.30
N LYS A 58 7.67 6.23 -19.33
CA LYS A 58 8.25 6.02 -18.00
C LYS A 58 7.27 6.46 -16.92
N TYR A 59 7.29 5.77 -15.79
CA TYR A 59 6.53 6.18 -14.61
C TYR A 59 7.34 7.27 -13.89
N PRO A 60 6.83 8.49 -13.66
CA PRO A 60 7.58 9.49 -12.90
C PRO A 60 7.96 8.99 -11.50
N GLN A 61 9.25 8.94 -11.17
CA GLN A 61 9.75 8.33 -9.93
C GLN A 61 9.05 8.86 -8.67
N GLY A 62 8.90 10.18 -8.51
CA GLY A 62 8.23 10.74 -7.33
C GLY A 62 6.74 10.35 -7.20
N MET A 63 6.03 10.12 -8.31
CA MET A 63 4.65 9.62 -8.28
C MET A 63 4.61 8.14 -7.88
N PHE A 64 5.59 7.36 -8.33
CA PHE A 64 5.73 5.96 -7.96
C PHE A 64 6.06 5.83 -6.47
N ASP A 65 7.03 6.59 -5.98
CA ASP A 65 7.46 6.59 -4.59
C ASP A 65 6.30 6.99 -3.66
N PHE A 66 5.52 8.00 -4.04
CA PHE A 66 4.30 8.37 -3.33
C PHE A 66 3.34 7.18 -3.23
N GLN A 67 3.08 6.51 -4.35
CA GLN A 67 2.15 5.38 -4.39
C GLN A 67 2.62 4.20 -3.54
N VAL A 68 3.92 3.91 -3.56
CA VAL A 68 4.56 2.88 -2.73
C VAL A 68 4.47 3.25 -1.25
N ASN A 69 4.74 4.51 -0.89
CA ASN A 69 4.67 4.97 0.50
C ASN A 69 3.25 4.92 1.07
N VAL A 70 2.22 5.28 0.28
CA VAL A 70 0.80 5.11 0.69
C VAL A 70 0.47 3.64 0.91
N LEU A 71 0.92 2.76 0.02
CA LEU A 71 0.71 1.32 0.15
C LEU A 71 1.44 0.75 1.38
N ALA A 72 2.69 1.16 1.60
CA ALA A 72 3.49 0.78 2.76
C ALA A 72 2.82 1.22 4.07
N TRP A 73 2.26 2.42 4.11
CA TRP A 73 1.51 2.90 5.26
C TRP A 73 0.24 2.05 5.50
N SER A 74 -0.54 1.77 4.46
CA SER A 74 -1.70 0.88 4.57
C SER A 74 -1.31 -0.51 5.11
N MET A 75 -0.17 -1.05 4.67
CA MET A 75 0.37 -2.32 5.19
C MET A 75 0.80 -2.21 6.67
N ARG A 76 1.45 -1.12 7.08
CA ARG A 76 1.80 -0.86 8.50
C ARG A 76 0.57 -0.86 9.40
N VAL A 77 -0.51 -0.22 8.95
CA VAL A 77 -1.79 -0.16 9.68
C VAL A 77 -2.43 -1.54 9.72
N THR A 78 -2.50 -2.22 8.57
CA THR A 78 -3.10 -3.55 8.45
C THR A 78 -2.39 -4.56 9.33
N ALA A 79 -1.07 -4.60 9.34
CA ALA A 79 -0.28 -5.51 10.17
C ALA A 79 -0.58 -5.33 11.67
N ARG A 80 -0.84 -4.10 12.12
CA ARG A 80 -1.17 -3.81 13.52
C ARG A 80 -2.62 -4.08 13.87
N THR A 81 -3.56 -3.80 12.96
CA THR A 81 -4.99 -4.10 13.17
C THR A 81 -5.28 -5.60 13.11
N THR A 82 -4.46 -6.37 12.40
CA THR A 82 -4.54 -7.84 12.31
C THR A 82 -3.65 -8.55 13.33
N ASN A 83 -2.98 -7.80 14.23
CA ASN A 83 -2.07 -8.32 15.26
C ASN A 83 -0.89 -9.15 14.72
N LEU A 84 -0.41 -8.84 13.51
CA LEU A 84 0.86 -9.37 12.99
C LEU A 84 2.07 -8.70 13.67
N VAL A 85 1.91 -7.45 14.13
CA VAL A 85 2.96 -6.66 14.79
C VAL A 85 2.37 -5.76 15.89
N ASP A 86 3.09 -5.64 17.01
CA ASP A 86 2.72 -4.74 18.12
C ASP A 86 3.15 -3.27 17.89
N GLY A 87 2.83 -2.38 18.83
CA GLY A 87 3.08 -0.93 18.72
C GLY A 87 2.14 -0.14 17.78
N TYR A 88 2.02 1.16 18.01
CA TYR A 88 1.13 2.05 17.25
C TYR A 88 1.75 2.42 15.88
N PRO A 89 0.99 2.46 14.77
CA PRO A 89 1.58 2.81 13.48
C PRO A 89 1.91 4.30 13.44
N PRO A 90 3.13 4.69 13.03
CA PRO A 90 3.49 6.10 12.92
C PRO A 90 2.65 6.81 11.86
N PHE A 91 2.31 8.08 12.11
CA PHE A 91 1.68 8.96 11.11
C PHE A 91 2.73 9.55 10.17
N ALA A 92 3.32 8.71 9.34
CA ALA A 92 4.36 9.11 8.42
C ALA A 92 4.27 8.33 7.10
N MET A 93 4.57 9.01 5.99
CA MET A 93 4.68 8.38 4.67
C MET A 93 5.82 7.37 4.65
N GLU A 94 6.97 7.77 5.20
CA GLU A 94 8.16 6.94 5.35
C GLU A 94 8.41 6.66 6.82
N ALA A 95 8.76 5.41 7.13
CA ALA A 95 9.12 4.99 8.47
C ALA A 95 10.24 3.93 8.36
N PRO A 96 11.50 4.36 8.17
CA PRO A 96 12.62 3.45 7.93
C PRO A 96 12.86 2.47 9.09
N ASP A 97 12.59 2.93 10.31
CA ASP A 97 12.76 2.13 11.53
C ASP A 97 11.53 1.26 11.86
N ASP A 98 10.50 1.24 11.00
CA ASP A 98 9.33 0.41 11.22
C ASP A 98 9.64 -1.06 10.87
N PRO A 99 9.19 -2.02 11.70
CA PRO A 99 9.37 -3.45 11.41
C PRO A 99 8.64 -3.91 10.15
N VAL A 100 7.58 -3.21 9.72
CA VAL A 100 6.83 -3.55 8.50
C VAL A 100 7.38 -2.76 7.33
N GLN A 101 8.19 -3.42 6.52
CA GLN A 101 8.85 -2.81 5.35
C GLN A 101 8.30 -3.36 4.05
N LEU A 102 7.84 -2.46 3.19
CA LEU A 102 7.40 -2.77 1.84
C LEU A 102 8.45 -2.27 0.84
N THR A 103 9.09 -3.19 0.13
CA THR A 103 10.03 -2.88 -0.95
C THR A 103 9.38 -3.19 -2.29
N VAL A 104 9.27 -2.19 -3.16
CA VAL A 104 8.76 -2.34 -4.53
C VAL A 104 9.83 -1.84 -5.50
N ASP A 105 10.27 -2.73 -6.37
CA ASP A 105 11.27 -2.41 -7.38
C ASP A 105 10.69 -1.42 -8.40
N TYR A 106 11.40 -0.31 -8.65
CA TYR A 106 10.99 0.67 -9.64
C TYR A 106 11.14 0.09 -11.06
N PRO A 107 10.07 0.10 -11.88
CA PRO A 107 10.15 -0.38 -13.25
C PRO A 107 10.80 0.67 -14.17
N GLU A 108 12.04 0.43 -14.58
CA GLU A 108 12.81 1.33 -15.46
C GLU A 108 12.14 1.60 -16.83
N THR A 109 11.36 0.64 -17.33
CA THR A 109 10.66 0.77 -18.62
C THR A 109 9.25 0.20 -18.54
N LEU A 110 8.27 0.94 -19.07
CA LEU A 110 6.88 0.50 -19.20
C LEU A 110 6.46 0.53 -20.66
N SER A 111 5.96 -0.61 -21.17
CA SER A 111 5.48 -0.68 -22.55
C SER A 111 4.12 0.03 -22.68
N ARG A 112 4.10 1.12 -23.45
CA ARG A 112 2.92 1.95 -23.70
C ARG A 112 1.71 1.16 -24.22
N GLY A 113 1.95 0.27 -25.18
CA GLY A 113 0.92 -0.59 -25.76
C GLY A 113 0.34 -1.58 -24.75
N LEU A 114 1.17 -2.12 -23.85
CA LEU A 114 0.71 -3.01 -22.79
C LEU A 114 -0.09 -2.24 -21.72
N LEU A 115 0.27 -0.98 -21.43
CA LEU A 115 -0.50 -0.12 -20.53
C LEU A 115 -1.92 0.09 -21.06
N LEU A 116 -2.05 0.46 -22.35
CA LEU A 116 -3.35 0.60 -22.99
C LEU A 116 -4.11 -0.74 -23.02
N LEU A 117 -3.44 -1.83 -23.38
CA LEU A 117 -4.05 -3.15 -23.35
C LEU A 117 -4.56 -3.50 -21.95
N LYS A 118 -3.79 -3.22 -20.89
CA LYS A 118 -4.22 -3.44 -19.51
C LYS A 118 -5.43 -2.58 -19.12
N VAL A 119 -5.49 -1.33 -19.57
CA VAL A 119 -6.63 -0.46 -19.26
C VAL A 119 -7.90 -0.92 -20.00
N PHE A 120 -7.81 -1.22 -21.29
CA PHE A 120 -8.98 -1.57 -22.12
C PHE A 120 -9.39 -3.05 -22.03
N PHE A 121 -8.44 -3.95 -21.80
CA PHE A 121 -8.63 -5.41 -21.83
C PHE A 121 -8.13 -6.14 -20.58
N GLY A 122 -7.49 -5.45 -19.62
CA GLY A 122 -7.03 -6.09 -18.38
C GLY A 122 -8.18 -6.58 -17.50
N TRP A 123 -9.35 -5.92 -17.56
CA TRP A 123 -10.56 -6.41 -16.88
C TRP A 123 -11.06 -7.74 -17.47
N LEU A 124 -10.94 -7.92 -18.80
CA LEU A 124 -11.26 -9.19 -19.46
C LEU A 124 -10.31 -10.30 -19.01
N TYR A 125 -9.01 -9.98 -18.88
CA TYR A 125 -8.04 -10.89 -18.30
C TYR A 125 -8.46 -11.31 -16.90
N VAL A 126 -8.73 -10.36 -15.99
CA VAL A 126 -9.15 -10.65 -14.60
C VAL A 126 -10.49 -11.40 -14.50
N ALA A 127 -11.41 -11.17 -15.45
CA ALA A 127 -12.72 -11.82 -15.46
C ALA A 127 -12.68 -13.29 -15.89
N ILE A 128 -11.63 -13.72 -16.60
CA ILE A 128 -11.43 -15.14 -16.93
C ILE A 128 -11.01 -15.86 -15.63
N PRO A 129 -11.69 -16.94 -15.22
CA PRO A 129 -11.25 -17.71 -14.06
C PRO A 129 -9.89 -18.33 -14.39
N HIS A 130 -8.86 -17.92 -13.66
CA HIS A 130 -7.57 -18.59 -13.70
C HIS A 130 -7.71 -19.70 -12.67
N GLY A 131 -7.80 -20.95 -13.14
CA GLY A 131 -7.83 -22.10 -12.25
C GLY A 131 -6.58 -22.08 -11.38
N SER A 132 -6.78 -21.81 -10.09
CA SER A 132 -5.80 -21.95 -9.01
C SER A 132 -5.61 -23.41 -8.65
#